data_AF-A0AB38JTN1-F1
#
_entry.id   AF-A0AB38JTN1-F1
#
_cell.length_a   1.000
_cell.length_b   1.000
_cell.length_c   1.000
_cell.angle_alpha   90.00
_cell.angle_beta   90.00
_cell.angle_gamma   90.00
#
_symmetry.space_group_name_H-M   'P 1'
#
loop_
_entity.id
_entity.type
_entity.pdbx_description
1 polymer ?
#
loop_
_entity_poly.entity_id
_entity_poly.type
_entity_poly.pdbx_seq_one_letter_code
_entity_poly.pdbx_strand_id
1 'polypeptide(L)'
;QVQNVLVDGGYSGVNFQLDVASNLNATVQVAKRNELHRFEVMPQRWVVERSFSWLENCRRLWKNCERQLTTSLQMVVLAFLALLLKRF
;
A
#
# COMPACT_ATOMS: atom_id res chain seq x y z
N GLN A 1 6.44 -12.32 11.72
CA GLN A 1 5.72 -12.71 10.48
C GLN A 1 4.57 -11.74 10.29
N VAL A 2 4.30 -11.28 9.06
CA VAL A 2 3.21 -10.33 8.77
C VAL A 2 1.88 -11.07 8.90
N GLN A 3 0.96 -10.56 9.73
CA GLN A 3 -0.34 -11.23 9.97
C GLN A 3 -1.46 -10.64 9.10
N ASN A 4 -1.54 -9.31 9.01
CA ASN A 4 -2.59 -8.60 8.30
C ASN A 4 -2.00 -7.54 7.36
N VAL A 5 -2.56 -7.44 6.15
CA VAL A 5 -2.22 -6.43 5.13
C VAL A 5 -3.42 -5.52 4.94
N LEU A 6 -3.25 -4.25 5.28
CA LEU A 6 -4.26 -3.21 5.06
C LEU A 6 -4.17 -2.68 3.63
N VAL A 7 -5.29 -2.65 2.92
CA VAL A 7 -5.34 -2.20 1.52
C VAL A 7 -6.49 -1.24 1.26
N ASP A 8 -6.34 -0.43 0.21
CA ASP A 8 -7.42 0.43 -0.28
C ASP A 8 -8.55 -0.39 -0.94
N GLY A 9 -9.74 0.21 -1.03
CA GLY A 9 -10.91 -0.36 -1.70
C GLY A 9 -10.67 -0.80 -3.14
N GLY A 10 -9.69 -0.23 -3.85
CA GLY A 10 -9.29 -0.68 -5.19
C GLY A 10 -8.76 -2.12 -5.25
N TYR A 11 -8.28 -2.67 -4.14
CA TYR A 11 -7.64 -3.99 -4.07
C TYR A 11 -8.57 -5.09 -3.50
N SER A 12 -9.88 -4.95 -3.67
CA SER A 12 -10.92 -5.83 -3.09
C SER A 12 -11.12 -7.19 -3.80
N GLY A 13 -10.18 -7.64 -4.64
CA GLY A 13 -10.36 -8.83 -5.49
C GLY A 13 -9.97 -10.15 -4.80
N VAL A 14 -10.71 -11.23 -5.11
CA VAL A 14 -10.40 -12.59 -4.59
C VAL A 14 -9.01 -13.05 -5.02
N ASN A 15 -8.61 -12.79 -6.28
CA ASN A 15 -7.28 -13.11 -6.78
C ASN A 15 -6.17 -12.43 -5.95
N PHE A 16 -6.39 -11.17 -5.57
CA PHE A 16 -5.43 -10.43 -4.76
C PHE A 16 -5.32 -11.01 -3.34
N GLN A 17 -6.44 -11.42 -2.74
CA GLN A 17 -6.40 -12.10 -1.45
C GLN A 17 -5.65 -13.43 -1.50
N LEU A 18 -5.86 -14.22 -2.56
CA LEU A 18 -5.16 -15.50 -2.77
C LEU A 18 -3.65 -15.28 -2.98
N ASP A 19 -3.27 -14.27 -3.75
CA ASP A 19 -1.86 -13.93 -3.98
C ASP A 19 -1.18 -13.47 -2.67
N VAL A 20 -1.84 -12.68 -1.84
CA VAL A 20 -1.30 -12.27 -0.54
C VAL A 20 -1.19 -13.46 0.41
N ALA A 21 -2.20 -14.33 0.44
CA ALA A 21 -2.18 -15.53 1.27
C ALA A 21 -1.03 -16.47 0.86
N SER A 22 -0.83 -16.71 -0.43
CA SER A 22 0.23 -17.59 -0.93
C SER A 22 1.65 -17.03 -0.74
N ASN A 23 1.85 -15.72 -0.94
CA ASN A 23 3.19 -15.11 -0.86
C ASN A 23 3.58 -14.67 0.56
N LEU A 24 2.64 -14.18 1.35
CA LEU A 24 2.91 -13.61 2.67
C LEU A 24 2.32 -14.42 3.84
N ASN A 25 1.48 -15.44 3.57
CA ASN A 25 0.70 -16.14 4.60
C ASN A 25 -0.08 -15.18 5.51
N ALA A 26 -0.63 -14.10 4.93
CA ALA A 26 -1.30 -13.01 5.64
C ALA A 26 -2.74 -12.82 5.15
N THR A 27 -3.58 -12.21 6.00
CA THR A 27 -4.96 -11.85 5.63
C THR A 27 -5.03 -10.42 5.10
N VAL A 28 -5.98 -10.14 4.19
CA VAL A 28 -6.17 -8.80 3.61
C VAL A 28 -7.36 -8.12 4.28
N GLN A 29 -7.13 -6.92 4.81
CA GLN A 29 -8.16 -6.05 5.35
C GLN A 29 -8.38 -4.87 4.40
N VAL A 30 -9.56 -4.80 3.81
CA VAL A 30 -9.89 -3.77 2.83
C VAL A 30 -10.55 -2.58 3.53
N ALA A 31 -9.94 -1.41 3.38
CA ALA A 31 -10.53 -0.14 3.78
C ALA A 31 -11.55 0.33 2.71
N LYS A 32 -12.79 -0.18 2.79
CA LYS A 32 -13.89 0.18 1.87
C LYS A 32 -15.02 0.91 2.60
N ARG A 33 -15.61 1.92 1.94
CA ARG A 33 -16.83 2.59 2.44
C ARG A 33 -18.03 1.69 2.21
N ASN A 34 -18.82 1.45 3.26
CA ASN A 34 -20.04 0.65 3.17
C ASN A 34 -21.27 1.51 2.84
N GLU A 35 -21.37 2.73 3.38
CA GLU A 35 -22.46 3.66 3.11
C GLU A 35 -21.99 4.86 2.28
N LEU A 36 -22.59 5.04 1.09
CA LEU A 36 -22.28 6.16 0.19
C LEU A 36 -23.01 7.46 0.58
N HIS A 37 -24.12 7.33 1.33
CA HIS A 37 -25.03 8.44 1.63
C HIS A 37 -24.73 9.14 2.96
N ARG A 38 -23.85 8.57 3.79
CA ARG A 38 -23.46 9.10 5.09
C ARG A 38 -21.94 9.19 5.17
N PHE A 39 -21.44 10.32 5.68
CA PHE A 39 -20.02 10.42 5.99
C PHE A 39 -19.74 9.69 7.30
N GLU A 40 -19.07 8.55 7.21
CA GLU A 40 -18.54 7.81 8.35
C GLU A 40 -17.00 7.80 8.30
N VAL A 41 -16.36 7.99 9.46
CA VAL A 41 -14.91 7.90 9.58
C VAL A 41 -14.51 6.44 9.44
N MET A 42 -13.77 6.12 8.38
CA MET A 42 -13.32 4.75 8.16
C MET A 42 -12.08 4.47 9.02
N PRO A 43 -12.15 3.48 9.94
CA PRO A 43 -11.02 3.17 10.80
C PRO A 43 -9.83 2.69 9.95
N GLN A 44 -8.63 3.14 10.31
CA GLN A 44 -7.33 2.73 9.73
C GLN A 44 -7.07 3.12 8.25
N ARG A 45 -8.03 3.73 7.53
CA ARG A 45 -7.82 4.23 6.16
C ARG A 45 -6.62 5.19 6.05
N TRP A 46 -6.43 6.03 7.05
CA TRP A 46 -5.32 6.99 7.09
C TRP A 46 -3.94 6.31 7.01
N VAL A 47 -3.81 5.04 7.45
CA VAL A 47 -2.54 4.30 7.42
C VAL A 47 -2.15 4.00 5.97
N VAL A 48 -3.13 3.56 5.18
CA VAL A 48 -2.96 3.26 3.75
C VAL A 48 -2.65 4.56 2.99
N GLU A 49 -3.45 5.61 3.19
CA GLU A 49 -3.25 6.91 2.52
C GLU A 49 -1.92 7.57 2.91
N ARG A 50 -1.49 7.45 4.17
CA ARG A 50 -0.18 7.95 4.62
C ARG A 50 0.97 7.25 3.90
N SER A 51 0.84 5.94 3.68
CA SER A 51 1.85 5.16 2.96
C SER A 51 1.98 5.63 1.51
N PHE A 52 0.86 5.93 0.85
CA PHE A 52 0.86 6.54 -0.48
C PHE A 52 1.47 7.96 -0.49
N SER A 53 1.16 8.78 0.50
CA SER A 53 1.73 10.12 0.62
C SER A 53 3.27 10.10 0.74
N TRP A 54 3.83 9.10 1.42
CA TRP A 54 5.29 8.92 1.48
C TRP A 54 5.90 8.56 0.12
N LEU A 55 5.21 7.76 -0.69
CA LEU A 55 5.65 7.42 -2.04
C LEU A 55 5.54 8.61 -2.99
N GLU A 56 4.51 9.45 -2.87
CA GLU A 56 4.38 10.69 -3.66
C GLU A 56 5.54 11.66 -3.42
N ASN A 57 6.06 11.73 -2.20
CA ASN A 57 7.24 12.55 -1.90
C ASN A 57 8.50 12.08 -2.65
N CYS A 58 8.55 10.84 -3.10
CA CYS A 58 9.66 10.31 -3.88
C CYS A 58 9.44 10.60 -5.36
N ARG A 59 9.89 11.78 -5.82
CA ARG A 59 9.71 12.27 -7.21
C ARG A 59 10.10 11.25 -8.30
N ARG A 60 11.09 10.38 -8.04
CA ARG A 60 11.51 9.32 -8.98
C ARG A 60 10.42 8.28 -9.26
N LEU A 61 9.51 8.03 -8.33
CA LEU A 61 8.43 7.06 -8.54
C LEU A 61 7.30 7.58 -9.44
N TRP A 62 7.11 8.89 -9.51
CA TRP A 62 5.95 9.49 -10.20
C TRP A 62 6.31 10.37 -11.41
N LYS A 63 7.41 11.14 -11.32
CA LYS A 63 7.80 12.10 -12.39
C LYS A 63 8.93 11.58 -13.27
N ASN A 64 9.85 10.81 -12.69
CA ASN A 64 10.98 10.21 -13.41
C ASN A 64 10.89 8.68 -13.35
N CYS A 65 9.76 8.14 -13.81
CA CYS A 65 9.50 6.70 -13.75
C CYS A 65 10.56 5.92 -14.51
N GLU A 66 11.04 4.84 -13.89
CA GLU A 66 12.00 3.94 -14.51
C GLU A 66 11.37 3.19 -15.69
N ARG A 67 12.15 2.89 -16.74
CA ARG A 67 11.67 2.17 -17.93
C ARG A 67 11.37 0.70 -17.64
N GLN A 68 12.09 0.08 -16.72
CA GLN A 68 11.97 -1.34 -16.39
C GLN A 68 11.18 -1.52 -15.09
N LEU A 69 10.27 -2.49 -15.06
CA LEU A 69 9.45 -2.77 -13.88
C LEU A 69 10.26 -3.29 -12.69
N THR A 70 11.36 -4.00 -12.96
CA THR A 70 12.25 -4.51 -11.90
C THR A 70 12.97 -3.37 -11.18
N THR A 71 13.43 -2.36 -11.93
CA THR A 71 14.08 -1.19 -11.34
C THR A 71 13.08 -0.29 -10.62
N SER A 72 11.86 -0.14 -11.16
CA SER A 72 10.81 0.61 -10.46
C SER A 72 10.40 -0.05 -9.14
N LEU A 73 10.28 -1.39 -9.10
CA LEU A 73 10.04 -2.15 -7.87
C LEU A 73 11.14 -1.89 -6.83
N GLN A 74 12.40 -1.97 -7.23
CA GLN A 74 13.55 -1.71 -6.35
C GLN A 74 13.52 -0.29 -5.78
N MET A 75 13.11 0.70 -6.58
CA MET A 75 12.96 2.08 -6.12
C MET A 75 11.88 2.25 -5.06
N VAL A 76 10.75 1.51 -5.16
CA VAL A 76 9.72 1.51 -4.12
C VAL A 76 10.26 0.93 -2.81
N VAL A 77 10.98 -0.19 -2.88
CA VAL A 77 11.60 -0.82 -1.71
C VAL A 77 12.61 0.13 -1.06
N LEU A 78 13.45 0.80 -1.85
CA LEU A 78 14.41 1.79 -1.36
C LEU A 78 13.72 2.99 -0.68
N ALA A 79 12.60 3.46 -1.21
CA ALA A 79 11.83 4.55 -0.63
C ALA A 79 11.33 4.18 0.79
N PHE A 80 10.78 2.98 0.97
CA PHE A 80 10.35 2.51 2.29
C PHE A 80 11.53 2.26 3.24
N LEU A 81 12.65 1.71 2.76
CA LEU A 81 13.87 1.56 3.56
C LEU A 81 14.38 2.91 4.07
N ALA A 82 14.48 3.91 3.20
CA ALA A 82 14.90 5.26 3.59
C ALA A 82 13.95 5.90 4.61
N LEU A 83 12.64 5.62 4.49
CA LEU A 83 11.65 6.09 5.46
C LEU A 83 11.83 5.44 6.83
N LEU A 84 12.05 4.12 6.86
CA LEU A 84 12.29 3.38 8.10
C LEU A 84 13.58 3.88 8.77
N LEU A 85 14.67 4.03 8.01
CA LEU A 85 15.96 4.52 8.52
C LEU A 85 15.92 5.97 9.02
N LYS A 86 14.99 6.80 8.56
CA LYS A 86 14.81 8.16 9.10
C LYS A 86 14.01 8.20 10.39
N ARG A 87 13.26 7.14 10.67
CA ARG A 87 12.29 7.08 11.77
C ARG A 87 12.82 6.32 12.98
N PHE A 88 13.73 5.38 12.74
CA PHE A 88 14.52 4.68 13.75
C PHE A 88 15.90 5.32 13.86
#